data_AF-A0A925JQ48-F1
#
_entry.id   AF-A0A925JQ48-F1
#
_cell.length_a   1.000
_cell.length_b   1.000
_cell.length_c   1.000
_cell.angle_alpha   90.00
_cell.angle_beta   90.00
_cell.angle_gamma   90.00
#
_symmetry.space_group_name_H-M   'P 1'
#
loop_
_entity.id
_entity.type
_entity.pdbx_description
1 polymer ?
#
loop_
_entity_poly.entity_id
_entity_poly.type
_entity_poly.pdbx_seq_one_letter_code
_entity_poly.pdbx_strand_id
1 'polypeptide(L)'
;MSYLENSAQPAVSFEKPFLPGTPSSVAAIEQWLATKFAEQLAIPAHAVSLEKSITSFGLDSMDAIIIAGDLEDWMGMELSSTLLWDFDTIAIIARHLFENLTAVRGQ
;
A
#
# COMPACT_ATOMS: atom_id res chain seq x y z
N MET A 1 -18.99 27.23 28.72
CA MET A 1 -17.62 26.83 28.33
C MET A 1 -17.75 25.89 27.14
N SER A 2 -17.97 26.48 25.97
CA SER A 2 -18.22 25.82 24.69
C SER A 2 -16.88 25.64 23.98
N TYR A 3 -16.47 24.39 23.78
CA TYR A 3 -15.36 24.05 22.91
C TYR A 3 -15.87 24.02 21.47
N LEU A 4 -15.79 25.16 20.78
CA LEU A 4 -15.62 25.19 19.33
C LEU A 4 -14.15 25.55 19.10
N GLU A 5 -13.43 24.73 18.33
CA GLU A 5 -12.63 25.14 17.17
C GLU A 5 -11.63 24.02 16.81
N ASN A 6 -12.04 23.16 15.89
CA ASN A 6 -11.26 22.80 14.70
C ASN A 6 -9.73 22.87 14.82
N SER A 7 -9.11 21.77 15.27
CA SER A 7 -7.77 21.43 14.83
C SER A 7 -7.92 20.55 13.59
N ALA A 8 -8.11 21.20 12.44
CA ALA A 8 -7.91 20.57 11.15
C ALA A 8 -6.57 19.82 11.23
N GLN A 9 -6.62 18.50 11.20
CA GLN A 9 -5.44 17.73 10.87
C GLN A 9 -4.93 18.31 9.55
N PRO A 10 -3.63 18.64 9.43
CA PRO A 10 -3.12 18.96 8.12
C PRO A 10 -3.49 17.77 7.25
N ALA A 11 -4.24 18.03 6.17
CA ALA A 11 -4.35 17.05 5.11
C ALA A 11 -2.90 16.76 4.72
N VAL A 12 -2.38 15.64 5.22
CA VAL A 12 -1.18 15.01 4.69
C VAL A 12 -1.54 14.80 3.24
N SER A 13 -1.16 15.77 2.43
CA SER A 13 -1.23 15.69 0.99
C SER A 13 -0.11 14.72 0.67
N PHE A 14 -0.40 13.44 0.82
CA PHE A 14 0.34 12.37 0.18
C PHE A 14 0.17 12.67 -1.31
N GLU A 15 1.08 13.45 -1.87
CA GLU A 15 1.20 13.55 -3.32
C GLU A 15 1.34 12.10 -3.79
N LYS A 16 0.24 11.58 -4.36
CA LYS A 16 0.13 10.22 -4.86
C LYS A 16 1.38 9.96 -5.68
N PRO A 17 2.25 9.00 -5.30
CA PRO A 17 3.49 8.79 -6.01
C PRO A 17 3.13 8.58 -7.48
N PHE A 18 3.75 9.39 -8.33
CA PHE A 18 3.58 9.34 -9.76
C PHE A 18 4.21 8.05 -10.27
N LEU A 19 3.48 6.94 -10.11
CA LEU A 19 3.81 5.68 -10.72
C LEU A 19 3.07 5.61 -12.07
N PRO A 20 3.77 5.28 -13.16
CA PRO A 20 3.19 5.27 -14.48
C PRO A 20 2.21 4.10 -14.61
N GLY A 21 0.93 4.38 -14.39
CA GLY A 21 -0.19 3.56 -14.88
C GLY A 21 -0.88 2.63 -13.88
N THR A 22 -1.97 2.05 -14.38
CA THR A 22 -2.73 0.98 -13.74
C THR A 22 -1.88 -0.25 -13.44
N PRO A 23 -2.20 -1.03 -12.38
CA PRO A 23 -1.58 -2.33 -12.14
C PRO A 23 -1.72 -3.21 -13.39
N SER A 24 -0.61 -3.41 -14.10
CA SER A 24 -0.55 -4.16 -15.37
C SER A 24 0.26 -5.44 -15.25
N SER A 25 0.99 -5.62 -14.15
CA SER A 25 1.77 -6.82 -13.83
C SER A 25 2.04 -6.91 -12.32
N VAL A 26 2.42 -8.10 -11.85
CA VAL A 26 2.89 -8.32 -10.47
C VAL A 26 4.04 -7.37 -10.11
N ALA A 27 5.04 -7.23 -11.01
CA ALA A 27 6.19 -6.36 -10.79
C ALA A 27 5.80 -4.88 -10.59
N ALA A 28 4.76 -4.40 -11.28
CA ALA A 28 4.27 -3.04 -11.09
C ALA A 28 3.69 -2.84 -9.67
N ILE A 29 2.99 -3.86 -9.14
CA ILE A 29 2.43 -3.84 -7.79
C ILE A 29 3.55 -3.96 -6.74
N GLU A 30 4.53 -4.82 -6.97
CA GLU A 30 5.72 -4.94 -6.11
C GLU A 30 6.47 -3.62 -6.00
N GLN A 31 6.68 -2.95 -7.13
CA GLN A 31 7.38 -1.68 -7.17
C GLN A 31 6.57 -0.56 -6.50
N TRP A 32 5.24 -0.58 -6.65
CA TRP A 32 4.34 0.33 -5.94
C TRP A 32 4.45 0.14 -4.42
N LEU A 33 4.34 -1.11 -3.95
CA LEU A 33 4.44 -1.46 -2.53
C LEU A 33 5.81 -1.11 -1.96
N ALA A 34 6.90 -1.43 -2.68
CA ALA A 34 8.25 -1.10 -2.26
C ALA A 34 8.46 0.42 -2.15
N THR A 35 7.89 1.20 -3.07
CA THR A 35 7.95 2.67 -3.02
C THR A 35 7.20 3.20 -1.80
N LYS A 36 5.98 2.69 -1.55
CA LYS A 36 5.18 3.09 -0.38
C LYS A 36 5.85 2.72 0.93
N PHE A 37 6.43 1.53 1.03
CA PHE A 37 7.17 1.10 2.22
C PHE A 37 8.40 1.98 2.45
N ALA A 38 9.13 2.30 1.38
CA ALA A 38 10.29 3.19 1.43
C ALA A 38 9.93 4.59 1.93
N GLU A 39 8.81 5.13 1.48
CA GLU A 39 8.26 6.41 1.96
C GLU A 39 7.91 6.34 3.46
N GLN A 40 7.17 5.32 3.90
CA GLN A 40 6.77 5.20 5.32
C GLN A 40 7.96 4.98 6.26
N LEU A 41 8.91 4.16 5.83
CA LEU A 41 10.10 3.82 6.63
C LEU A 41 11.22 4.86 6.49
N ALA A 42 11.06 5.88 5.64
CA ALA A 42 12.08 6.85 5.29
C ALA A 42 13.43 6.22 4.85
N ILE A 43 13.36 5.12 4.11
CA ILE A 43 14.51 4.40 3.54
C ILE A 43 14.47 4.42 2.02
N PRO A 44 15.58 4.19 1.30
CA PRO A 44 15.53 4.11 -0.15
C PRO A 44 14.79 2.86 -0.64
N ALA A 45 14.04 2.96 -1.73
CA ALA A 45 13.24 1.86 -2.30
C ALA A 45 14.05 0.58 -2.61
N HIS A 46 15.32 0.70 -2.97
CA HIS A 46 16.19 -0.47 -3.18
C HIS A 46 16.57 -1.21 -1.90
N ALA A 47 16.41 -0.58 -0.72
CA ALA A 47 16.60 -1.21 0.58
C ALA A 47 15.36 -1.98 1.03
N VAL A 48 14.21 -1.78 0.38
CA VAL A 48 13.00 -2.57 0.63
C VAL A 48 13.12 -3.90 -0.11
N SER A 49 13.37 -4.97 0.64
CA SER A 49 13.40 -6.32 0.09
C SER A 49 11.99 -6.90 -0.08
N LEU A 50 11.65 -7.31 -1.31
CA LEU A 50 10.34 -7.87 -1.64
C LEU A 50 10.07 -9.23 -0.98
N GLU A 51 11.14 -9.99 -0.68
CA GLU A 51 11.09 -11.30 -0.03
C GLU A 51 11.18 -11.22 1.50
N LYS A 52 11.39 -10.02 2.06
CA LYS A 52 11.48 -9.85 3.51
C LYS A 52 10.09 -9.72 4.10
N SER A 53 9.93 -10.27 5.31
CA SER A 53 8.67 -10.17 6.05
C SER A 53 8.31 -8.70 6.32
N ILE A 54 7.07 -8.33 6.03
CA ILE A 54 6.47 -7.01 6.27
C ILE A 54 6.58 -6.65 7.76
N THR A 55 6.33 -7.63 8.63
CA THR A 55 6.45 -7.47 10.09
C THR A 55 7.88 -7.18 10.52
N SER A 56 8.89 -7.63 9.76
CA SER A 56 10.31 -7.39 10.03
C SER A 56 10.78 -6.00 9.61
N PHE A 57 10.01 -5.26 8.81
CA PHE A 57 10.31 -3.86 8.50
C PHE A 57 9.93 -2.89 9.62
N GLY A 58 9.11 -3.34 10.59
CA GLY A 58 8.65 -2.50 11.69
C GLY A 58 7.50 -1.57 11.29
N LEU A 59 6.74 -1.91 10.24
CA LEU A 59 5.50 -1.21 9.91
C LEU A 59 4.50 -1.34 11.05
N ASP A 60 3.87 -0.22 11.39
CA ASP A 60 2.82 -0.21 12.39
C ASP A 60 1.43 -0.52 11.77
N SER A 61 0.42 -0.67 12.62
CA SER A 61 -0.95 -0.95 12.16
C SER A 61 -1.57 0.22 11.39
N MET A 62 -1.13 1.46 11.62
CA MET A 62 -1.64 2.63 10.91
C MET A 62 -1.04 2.70 9.50
N ASP A 63 0.26 2.46 9.36
CA ASP A 63 0.95 2.40 8.08
C ASP A 63 0.31 1.36 7.17
N ALA A 64 0.02 0.18 7.72
CA ALA A 64 -0.63 -0.89 6.98
C ALA A 64 -2.03 -0.49 6.46
N ILE A 65 -2.83 0.21 7.28
CA ILE A 65 -4.15 0.71 6.88
C ILE A 65 -4.03 1.76 5.78
N ILE A 66 -3.08 2.70 5.91
CA ILE A 66 -2.84 3.75 4.91
C ILE A 66 -2.42 3.12 3.57
N ILE A 67 -1.48 2.18 3.60
CA ILE A 67 -1.01 1.50 2.40
C ILE A 67 -2.14 0.69 1.75
N ALA A 68 -2.96 0.00 2.54
CA ALA A 68 -4.11 -0.75 2.03
C ALA A 68 -5.12 0.16 1.33
N GLY A 69 -5.50 1.29 1.93
CA GLY A 69 -6.43 2.24 1.33
C GLY A 69 -5.88 2.90 0.05
N ASP A 70 -4.62 3.31 0.06
CA ASP A 70 -3.95 3.85 -1.13
C ASP A 70 -3.90 2.83 -2.28
N LEU A 71 -3.78 1.54 -1.94
CA LEU A 71 -3.70 0.43 -2.89
C LEU A 71 -5.09 0.12 -3.48
N GLU A 72 -6.14 0.14 -2.68
CA GLU A 72 -7.53 0.08 -3.13
C GLU A 72 -7.84 1.17 -4.15
N ASP A 73 -7.50 2.42 -3.81
CA ASP A 73 -7.71 3.59 -4.67
C ASP A 73 -6.87 3.53 -5.96
N TRP A 74 -5.67 2.94 -5.91
CA TRP A 74 -4.82 2.80 -7.09
C TRP A 74 -5.32 1.69 -8.03
N MET A 75 -5.83 0.58 -7.49
CA MET A 75 -6.31 -0.55 -8.28
C MET A 75 -7.79 -0.41 -8.69
N GLY A 76 -8.55 0.41 -7.97
CA GLY A 76 -9.99 0.58 -8.15
C GLY A 76 -10.80 -0.66 -7.73
N MET A 77 -10.34 -1.39 -6.71
CA MET A 77 -11.02 -2.57 -6.18
C MET A 77 -10.97 -2.59 -4.65
N GLU A 78 -11.96 -3.21 -4.02
CA GLU A 78 -11.96 -3.44 -2.57
C GLU A 78 -10.92 -4.48 -2.21
N LEU A 79 -10.12 -4.18 -1.19
CA LEU A 79 -9.13 -5.08 -0.60
C LEU A 79 -9.47 -5.35 0.86
N SER A 80 -8.89 -6.41 1.40
CA SER A 80 -8.97 -6.60 2.86
C SER A 80 -8.06 -5.59 3.55
N SER A 81 -8.56 -4.89 4.55
CA SER A 81 -7.73 -4.07 5.45
C SER A 81 -6.69 -4.90 6.23
N THR A 82 -6.85 -6.23 6.24
CA THR A 82 -5.89 -7.18 6.84
C THR A 82 -4.89 -7.75 5.84
N LEU A 83 -4.93 -7.36 4.56
CA LEU A 83 -4.10 -7.94 3.51
C LEU A 83 -2.60 -7.98 3.86
N LEU A 84 -2.08 -6.89 4.44
CA LEU A 84 -0.67 -6.81 4.86
C LEU A 84 -0.33 -7.72 6.05
N TRP A 85 -1.33 -8.18 6.81
CA TRP A 85 -1.18 -9.14 7.91
C TRP A 85 -1.41 -10.59 7.45
N ASP A 86 -2.24 -10.78 6.43
CA ASP A 86 -2.56 -12.08 5.85
C ASP A 86 -1.37 -12.64 5.05
N PHE A 87 -0.51 -11.76 4.54
CA PHE A 87 0.62 -12.12 3.70
C PHE A 87 1.93 -11.57 4.25
N ASP A 88 2.92 -12.45 4.34
CA ASP A 88 4.17 -12.12 5.02
C ASP A 88 5.09 -11.24 4.16
N THR A 89 5.02 -11.32 2.82
CA THR A 89 5.97 -10.61 1.92
C THR A 89 5.28 -9.83 0.81
N ILE A 90 5.94 -8.78 0.33
CA ILE A 90 5.45 -7.92 -0.77
C ILE A 90 5.21 -8.75 -2.03
N ALA A 91 6.10 -9.71 -2.33
CA ALA A 91 5.98 -10.56 -3.51
C ALA A 91 4.68 -11.40 -3.49
N ILE A 92 4.31 -11.94 -2.32
CA ILE A 92 3.08 -12.73 -2.17
C ILE A 92 1.86 -11.83 -2.33
N ILE A 93 1.86 -10.65 -1.69
CA ILE A 93 0.78 -9.67 -1.81
C ILE A 93 0.59 -9.28 -3.27
N ALA A 94 1.65 -8.86 -3.95
CA ALA A 94 1.58 -8.38 -5.31
C ALA A 94 1.02 -9.44 -6.27
N ARG A 95 1.44 -10.70 -6.09
CA ARG A 95 0.90 -11.81 -6.87
C ARG A 95 -0.58 -12.04 -6.59
N HIS A 96 -0.98 -12.08 -5.31
CA HIS A 96 -2.38 -12.28 -4.92
C HIS A 96 -3.28 -11.16 -5.49
N LEU A 97 -2.82 -9.91 -5.41
CA LEU A 97 -3.54 -8.75 -5.96
C LEU A 97 -3.68 -8.82 -7.47
N PHE A 98 -2.62 -9.20 -8.18
CA PHE A 98 -2.69 -9.35 -9.63
C PHE A 98 -3.65 -10.48 -10.04
N GLU A 99 -3.62 -11.62 -9.35
CA GLU A 99 -4.56 -12.73 -9.56
C GLU A 99 -6.02 -12.25 -9.38
N ASN A 100 -6.31 -11.53 -8.29
CA ASN A 100 -7.64 -10.94 -8.06
C ASN A 100 -8.04 -9.94 -9.14
N LEU A 101 -7.14 -9.06 -9.57
CA LEU A 101 -7.40 -8.10 -10.64
C LEU A 101 -7.78 -8.79 -11.96
N THR A 102 -7.08 -9.87 -12.31
CA THR A 102 -7.40 -10.64 -13.51
C THR A 102 -8.72 -11.40 -13.39
N ALA A 103 -9.06 -11.88 -12.19
CA ALA A 103 -10.32 -12.56 -11.93
C ALA A 103 -11.52 -11.61 -12.05
N VAL A 104 -11.40 -10.37 -11.57
CA VAL A 104 -12.46 -9.35 -11.66
C VAL A 104 -12.70 -8.89 -13.09
N ARG A 105 -11.64 -8.76 -13.91
CA ARG A 105 -11.74 -8.29 -15.31
C ARG A 105 -12.21 -9.36 -16.30
N GLY A 106 -12.38 -10.60 -15.85
CA GLY A 106 -12.79 -11.74 -16.67
C GLY A 106 -14.28 -12.09 -16.61
N GLN A 107 -15.12 -11.29 -15.93
CA GLN A 107 -16.58 -11.50 -15.85
C GLN A 107 -17.38 -10.46 -16.63
#